data_AF-A0A842T566-F1
#
_entry.id   AF-A0A842T566-F1
#
_cell.length_a   1.000
_cell.length_b   1.000
_cell.length_c   1.000
_cell.angle_alpha   90.00
_cell.angle_beta   90.00
_cell.angle_gamma   90.00
#
_symmetry.space_group_name_H-M   'P 1'
#
loop_
_entity.id
_entity.type
_entity.pdbx_description
1 polymer ?
#
loop_
_entity_poly.entity_id
_entity_poly.type
_entity_poly.pdbx_seq_one_letter_code
_entity_poly.pdbx_strand_id
1 'polypeptide(L)' 'MSIEKLEKQVDELMEQRDELEENCDNLPQCQDEDGCESCDIYTKIEKIDNKIEEIEEQIEKLIAEDE' A
#
# COMPACT_ATOMS: atom_id res chain seq x y z
N MET A 1 -9.36 -10.94 15.06
CA MET A 1 -8.07 -10.71 14.36
C MET A 1 -7.28 -9.82 15.30
N SER A 2 -6.04 -10.14 15.68
CA SER A 2 -5.31 -9.33 16.67
C SER A 2 -4.74 -8.08 16.01
N ILE A 3 -4.68 -6.96 16.73
CA ILE A 3 -4.07 -5.70 16.27
C ILE A 3 -2.64 -5.94 15.76
N GLU A 4 -1.81 -6.67 16.52
CA GLU A 4 -0.44 -7.04 16.11
C GLU A 4 -0.36 -7.74 14.75
N LYS A 5 -1.39 -8.51 14.38
CA LYS A 5 -1.43 -9.20 13.08
C LYS A 5 -1.78 -8.23 11.95
N LEU A 6 -2.62 -7.23 12.24
CA LEU A 6 -3.00 -6.19 11.28
C LEU A 6 -1.83 -5.22 11.06
N GLU A 7 -1.14 -4.80 12.13
CA GLU A 7 0.08 -4.00 12.05
C GLU A 7 1.15 -4.68 11.20
N LYS A 8 1.40 -5.98 11.44
CA LYS A 8 2.34 -6.74 10.60
C LYS A 8 1.91 -6.81 9.13
N GLN A 9 0.60 -6.84 8.85
CA GLN A 9 0.12 -6.81 7.48
C GLN A 9 0.34 -5.44 6.81
N VAL A 10 0.23 -4.35 7.56
CA VAL A 10 0.60 -3.02 7.08
C VAL A 10 2.09 -2.97 6.75
N ASP A 11 2.96 -3.45 7.65
CA ASP A 11 4.41 -3.49 7.39
C ASP A 11 4.75 -4.26 6.10
N GLU A 12 4.17 -5.46 5.93
CA GLU A 12 4.39 -6.29 4.73
C GLU A 12 3.86 -5.62 3.44
N LEU A 13 2.78 -4.83 3.54
CA LEU A 13 2.21 -4.08 2.43
C LEU A 13 3.06 -2.85 2.09
N MET A 14 3.59 -2.15 3.09
CA MET A 14 4.51 -1.02 2.90
C MET A 14 5.81 -1.48 2.22
N GLU A 15 6.39 -2.61 2.63
CA GLU A 15 7.58 -3.16 1.97
C GLU A 15 7.30 -3.52 0.49
N GLN A 16 6.14 -4.12 0.19
CA GLN A 16 5.73 -4.41 -1.19
C GLN A 16 5.49 -3.14 -2.02
N ARG A 17 4.93 -2.10 -1.40
CA ARG A 17 4.73 -0.78 -2.04
C ARG A 17 6.08 -0.18 -2.41
N ASP A 18 7.04 -0.19 -1.50
CA ASP A 18 8.38 0.37 -1.72
C ASP A 18 9.12 -0.39 -2.83
N GLU A 19 9.05 -1.73 -2.84
CA GLU A 19 9.60 -2.54 -3.94
C GLU A 19 8.96 -2.19 -5.30
N LEU A 20 7.66 -1.91 -5.33
CA LEU A 20 6.96 -1.51 -6.55
C LEU A 20 7.34 -0.10 -7.00
N GLU A 21 7.51 0.84 -6.07
CA GLU A 21 8.00 2.20 -6.36
C GLU A 21 9.41 2.15 -6.95
N GLU A 22 10.34 1.41 -6.33
CA GLU A 22 11.70 1.23 -6.86
C GLU A 22 11.69 0.60 -8.26
N ASN A 23 10.76 -0.33 -8.52
CA ASN A 23 10.59 -0.91 -9.84
C ASN A 23 10.04 0.10 -10.86
N CYS A 24 9.11 1.00 -10.51
CA CYS A 24 8.63 2.03 -11.44
C CYS A 24 9.71 3.04 -11.79
N ASP A 25 10.52 3.49 -10.83
CA ASP A 25 11.59 4.47 -11.08
C ASP A 25 12.59 3.97 -12.14
N ASN A 26 12.72 2.66 -12.31
CA ASN A 26 13.59 2.02 -13.29
C ASN A 26 12.91 1.72 -14.64
N LEU A 27 11.61 1.99 -14.79
CA LEU A 27 10.88 1.69 -16.03
C LEU A 27 10.97 2.84 -17.04
N PRO A 28 11.20 2.54 -18.34
CA PRO A 28 11.26 3.56 -19.38
C PRO A 28 10.00 4.41 -19.47
N GLN A 29 8.82 3.82 -19.24
CA GLN A 29 7.56 4.55 -19.26
C GLN A 29 7.40 5.55 -18.09
N CYS A 30 8.08 5.36 -16.95
CA CYS A 30 8.00 6.33 -15.85
C CYS A 30 8.87 7.60 -16.14
N GLN A 31 9.58 7.66 -17.29
CA GLN A 31 10.32 8.86 -17.76
C GLN A 31 9.47 9.82 -18.62
N ASP A 32 8.31 9.36 -19.11
CA ASP A 32 7.36 10.18 -19.86
C ASP A 32 6.36 10.83 -18.88
N GLU A 33 5.99 12.10 -19.12
CA GLU A 33 5.16 12.92 -18.19
C GLU A 33 3.81 12.27 -17.81
N ASP A 34 3.24 11.42 -18.68
CA ASP A 34 1.96 10.72 -18.48
C ASP A 34 2.09 9.18 -18.32
N GLY A 35 3.30 8.63 -18.33
CA GLY A 35 3.48 7.17 -18.42
C GLY A 35 3.11 6.40 -17.15
N CYS A 36 2.87 7.10 -16.03
CA CYS A 36 2.53 6.50 -14.75
C CYS A 36 1.02 6.19 -14.60
N GLU A 37 0.13 7.01 -15.17
CA GLU A 37 -1.34 6.84 -14.99
C GLU A 37 -1.89 5.54 -15.60
N SER A 38 -1.22 5.01 -16.63
CA SER A 38 -1.56 3.72 -17.25
C SER A 38 -0.60 2.59 -16.87
N CYS A 39 0.31 2.84 -15.91
CA CYS A 39 1.29 1.86 -15.48
C CYS A 39 0.65 0.86 -14.51
N ASP A 40 0.69 -0.43 -14.87
CA ASP A 40 0.21 -1.52 -14.01
C ASP A 40 0.83 -1.51 -12.60
N ILE A 41 2.04 -0.96 -12.45
CA ILE A 41 2.73 -0.81 -11.16
C ILE A 41 2.05 0.27 -10.33
N TYR A 42 1.76 1.43 -10.92
CA TYR A 42 1.06 2.51 -10.24
C TYR A 42 -0.33 2.03 -9.75
N THR A 43 -1.08 1.30 -10.58
CA THR A 43 -2.36 0.70 -10.14
C THR A 43 -2.19 -0.32 -9.00
N LYS A 44 -1.06 -1.02 -8.92
CA LYS A 44 -0.79 -1.94 -7.80
C LYS A 44 -0.46 -1.18 -6.53
N ILE A 45 0.32 -0.10 -6.63
CA ILE A 45 0.64 0.81 -5.51
C ILE A 45 -0.66 1.38 -4.94
N GLU A 46 -1.54 1.95 -5.78
CA GLU A 46 -2.83 2.48 -5.32
C GLU A 46 -3.68 1.42 -4.60
N LYS A 47 -3.68 0.17 -5.09
CA LYS A 47 -4.40 -0.92 -4.41
C LYS A 47 -3.80 -1.29 -3.06
N ILE A 48 -2.48 -1.20 -2.93
CA ILE A 48 -1.80 -1.43 -1.66
C ILE A 48 -2.12 -0.30 -0.69
N ASP A 49 -2.07 0.95 -1.13
CA ASP A 49 -2.40 2.12 -0.31
C ASP A 49 -3.83 2.03 0.23
N ASN A 50 -4.82 1.78 -0.64
CA ASN A 50 -6.22 1.59 -0.21
C ASN A 50 -6.36 0.45 0.82
N LYS A 51 -5.58 -0.62 0.67
CA LYS A 51 -5.65 -1.75 1.58
C LYS A 51 -4.99 -1.45 2.93
N ILE A 52 -3.95 -0.62 2.95
CA ILE A 52 -3.36 -0.12 4.20
C ILE A 52 -4.40 0.72 4.95
N GLU A 53 -5.06 1.66 4.27
CA GLU A 53 -6.12 2.50 4.87
C GLU A 53 -7.27 1.64 5.45
N GLU A 54 -7.74 0.62 4.72
CA GLU A 54 -8.76 -0.31 5.22
C GLU A 54 -8.32 -1.07 6.47
N ILE A 55 -7.03 -1.42 6.58
CA ILE A 55 -6.49 -2.12 7.75
C ILE A 55 -6.33 -1.16 8.93
N GLU A 56 -5.85 0.07 8.69
CA GLU A 56 -5.75 1.11 9.71
C GLU A 56 -7.12 1.43 10.33
N GLU A 57 -8.16 1.59 9.49
CA GLU A 57 -9.54 1.75 10.00
C GLU A 57 -10.01 0.57 10.85
N GLN A 58 -9.61 -0.66 10.49
CA GLN A 58 -9.96 -1.84 11.29
C GLN A 58 -9.23 -1.84 12.63
N ILE A 59 -7.97 -1.41 12.68
CA ILE A 59 -7.21 -1.25 13.92
C ILE A 59 -7.90 -0.21 14.81
N GLU A 60 -8.25 0.97 14.27
CA GLU A 60 -8.94 2.02 15.02
C GLU A 60 -10.26 1.52 15.63
N LYS A 61 -11.07 0.78 14.85
CA LYS A 61 -12.33 0.19 15.33
C LYS A 61 -12.08 -0.81 16.46
N LEU A 62 -11.07 -1.67 16.35
CA LEU A 62 -10.72 -2.65 17.39
C LEU A 62 -10.24 -1.96 18.67
N ILE A 63 -9.44 -0.91 18.57
CA ILE A 63 -9.00 -0.11 19.74
C ILE A 63 -10.21 0.54 20.42
N ALA A 64 -11.14 1.10 19.65
CA ALA A 64 -12.34 1.73 20.18
C ALA A 64 -13.34 0.73 20.80
N GLU A 65 -13.35 -0.52 20.36
CA GLU A 65 -14.16 -1.60 20.96
C GLU A 65 -13.56 -2.13 22.27
N ASP A 66 -12.25 -1.97 22.49
CA ASP A 66 -11.53 -2.39 23.70
C ASP A 66 -11.56 -1.33 24.83
N GLU A 67 -12.05 -0.09 24.56
CA GLU A 67 -12.31 0.98 25.56
C GLU A 67 -13.72 0.93 26.18
#